data_AF-A0AAV6JSW4-F1
#
_entry.id   AF-A0AAV6JSW4-F1
#
_cell.length_a   1.000
_cell.length_b   1.000
_cell.length_c   1.000
_cell.angle_alpha   90.00
_cell.angle_beta   90.00
_cell.angle_gamma   90.00
#
_symmetry.space_group_name_H-M   'P 1'
#
loop_
_entity.id
_entity.type
_entity.pdbx_description
1 polymer ?
#
loop_
_entity_poly.entity_id
_entity_poly.type
_entity_poly.pdbx_seq_one_letter_code
_entity_poly.pdbx_strand_id
1 'polypeptide(L)'
;MAYASSADEKITAPYGSWKSPITADFVSGAQKSLGATAVDDHGRLFWLESRPLESGRGVLVKAPEKPGDEPIDITPKEFSVRTVAQEYGGGAFRIVGDTVIFSNYKDQRLYKQSIQSGDSSPLPLTPDYGAPSVCYADGVFDSHLNRFVTVMEDRREDHLNATTTIASLNINEHNIQEPRVLVSGNDFYAFPCLDPKGERMAWIEWGHPNMPWDKSELWVGYFSENG
;
A
#
# COMPACT_ATOMS: atom_id res chain seq x y z
N MET A 1 -47.28 -14.69 -27.67
CA MET A 1 -47.89 -14.10 -26.46
C MET A 1 -47.04 -12.89 -26.09
N ALA A 2 -47.61 -11.69 -26.12
CA ALA A 2 -46.91 -10.44 -25.84
C ALA A 2 -46.82 -10.21 -24.33
N TYR A 3 -45.63 -10.00 -23.80
CA TYR A 3 -45.42 -9.48 -22.46
C TYR A 3 -45.80 -8.00 -22.47
N ALA A 4 -46.89 -7.64 -21.79
CA ALA A 4 -47.21 -6.25 -21.51
C ALA A 4 -46.24 -5.73 -20.44
N SER A 5 -45.43 -4.73 -20.81
CA SER A 5 -44.72 -3.88 -19.86
C SER A 5 -45.77 -3.14 -19.02
N SER A 6 -45.82 -3.41 -17.71
CA SER A 6 -46.58 -2.58 -16.79
C SER A 6 -45.91 -1.21 -16.71
N ALA A 7 -46.63 -0.16 -17.08
CA ALA A 7 -46.19 1.20 -16.82
C ALA A 7 -46.22 1.43 -15.30
N ASP A 8 -45.05 1.66 -14.69
CA ASP A 8 -44.98 2.03 -13.28
C ASP A 8 -45.75 3.34 -13.04
N GLU A 9 -46.81 3.26 -12.25
CA GLU A 9 -47.62 4.41 -11.87
C GLU A 9 -46.80 5.30 -10.92
N LYS A 10 -46.53 6.55 -11.33
CA LYS A 10 -45.72 7.49 -10.54
C LYS A 10 -46.54 8.02 -9.36
N ILE A 11 -46.17 7.61 -8.15
CA ILE A 11 -46.83 8.02 -6.91
C ILE A 11 -46.17 9.31 -6.38
N THR A 12 -46.99 10.32 -6.03
CA THR A 12 -46.50 11.52 -5.33
C THR A 12 -46.32 11.21 -3.85
N ALA A 13 -45.13 11.49 -3.29
CA ALA A 13 -44.84 11.36 -1.86
C ALA A 13 -43.94 12.52 -1.38
N PRO A 14 -43.93 12.82 -0.07
CA PRO A 14 -43.02 13.81 0.51
C PRO A 14 -41.55 13.56 0.14
N TYR A 15 -40.77 14.64 0.03
CA TYR A 15 -39.32 14.52 -0.19
C TYR A 15 -38.67 13.70 0.93
N GLY A 16 -37.83 12.73 0.53
CA GLY A 16 -37.16 11.81 1.45
C GLY A 16 -37.93 10.54 1.82
N SER A 17 -39.19 10.38 1.39
CA SER A 17 -40.00 9.18 1.69
C SER A 17 -40.28 8.29 0.48
N TRP A 18 -39.62 8.53 -0.65
CA TRP A 18 -39.73 7.66 -1.82
C TRP A 18 -39.08 6.32 -1.51
N LYS A 19 -39.80 5.24 -1.82
CA LYS A 19 -39.24 3.89 -1.70
C LYS A 19 -38.09 3.77 -2.71
N SER A 20 -36.89 3.59 -2.19
CA SER A 20 -35.68 3.37 -2.99
C SER A 20 -35.35 1.87 -3.02
N PRO A 21 -35.10 1.27 -4.19
CA PRO A 21 -34.52 -0.07 -4.28
C PRO A 21 -33.05 -0.09 -3.84
N ILE A 22 -32.40 1.08 -3.75
CA ILE A 22 -31.04 1.26 -3.25
C ILE A 22 -31.11 1.34 -1.73
N THR A 23 -30.75 0.24 -1.06
CA THR A 23 -30.71 0.13 0.41
C THR A 23 -29.34 0.52 0.96
N ALA A 24 -29.25 0.76 2.28
CA ALA A 24 -27.96 1.00 2.93
C ALA A 24 -26.99 -0.19 2.74
N ASP A 25 -27.48 -1.42 2.83
CA ASP A 25 -26.70 -2.64 2.60
C ASP A 25 -26.22 -2.76 1.15
N PHE A 26 -27.03 -2.31 0.19
CA PHE A 26 -26.60 -2.26 -1.21
C PHE A 26 -25.45 -1.27 -1.38
N VAL A 27 -25.54 -0.08 -0.78
CA VAL A 27 -24.47 0.94 -0.89
C VAL A 27 -23.18 0.48 -0.20
N SER A 28 -23.28 -0.11 1.01
CA SER A 28 -22.11 -0.55 1.78
C SER A 28 -21.46 -1.82 1.24
N GLY A 29 -22.23 -2.73 0.64
CA GLY A 29 -21.75 -4.02 0.13
C GLY A 29 -21.32 -4.00 -1.35
N ALA A 30 -21.78 -3.04 -2.16
CA ALA A 30 -21.59 -3.09 -3.61
C ALA A 30 -20.29 -2.44 -4.11
N GLN A 31 -19.67 -1.53 -3.36
CA GLN A 31 -18.61 -0.70 -3.91
C GLN A 31 -17.21 -1.29 -3.64
N LYS A 32 -16.73 -2.08 -4.61
CA LYS A 32 -15.29 -2.32 -4.77
C LYS A 32 -14.64 -1.03 -5.26
N SER A 33 -13.67 -0.52 -4.51
CA SER A 33 -12.81 0.57 -4.97
C SER A 33 -11.52 -0.01 -5.51
N LEU A 34 -11.08 0.51 -6.65
CA LEU A 34 -9.79 0.19 -7.28
C LEU A 34 -8.84 1.35 -7.03
N GLY A 35 -7.60 1.05 -6.68
CA GLY A 35 -6.56 2.05 -6.45
C GLY A 35 -5.17 1.47 -6.61
N ALA A 36 -4.15 2.32 -6.47
CA ALA A 36 -2.73 1.96 -6.47
C ALA A 36 -2.38 0.89 -7.53
N THR A 37 -2.48 1.26 -8.81
CA THR A 37 -2.13 0.39 -9.92
C THR A 37 -0.62 0.26 -10.06
N ALA A 38 -0.14 -0.93 -10.38
CA ALA A 38 1.27 -1.20 -10.66
C ALA A 38 1.41 -2.09 -11.90
N VAL A 39 2.50 -1.91 -12.62
CA VAL A 39 2.93 -2.81 -13.71
C VAL A 39 4.34 -3.27 -13.38
N ASP A 40 4.56 -4.57 -13.39
CA ASP A 40 5.89 -5.12 -13.15
C ASP A 40 6.77 -5.12 -14.41
N ASP A 41 8.00 -5.60 -14.26
CA ASP A 41 9.00 -5.75 -15.33
C ASP A 41 8.61 -6.74 -16.43
N HIS A 42 7.63 -7.62 -16.17
CA HIS A 42 7.08 -8.56 -17.14
C HIS A 42 5.82 -8.01 -17.84
N GLY A 43 5.40 -6.78 -17.53
CA GLY A 43 4.20 -6.15 -18.09
C GLY A 43 2.89 -6.65 -17.48
N ARG A 44 2.92 -7.33 -16.32
CA ARG A 44 1.73 -7.81 -15.62
C ARG A 44 1.13 -6.65 -14.83
N LEU A 45 -0.19 -6.43 -14.99
CA LEU A 45 -0.93 -5.39 -14.29
C LEU A 45 -1.42 -5.89 -12.93
N PHE A 46 -1.28 -5.04 -11.92
CA PHE A 46 -1.79 -5.25 -10.56
C PHE A 46 -2.54 -4.01 -10.07
N TRP A 47 -3.48 -4.21 -9.14
CA TRP A 47 -4.17 -3.11 -8.45
C TRP A 47 -4.53 -3.51 -7.02
N LEU A 48 -4.74 -2.50 -6.17
CA LEU A 48 -5.43 -2.70 -4.90
C LEU A 48 -6.93 -2.62 -5.11
N GLU A 49 -7.64 -3.60 -4.58
CA GLU A 49 -9.09 -3.63 -4.57
C GLU A 49 -9.60 -3.82 -3.14
N SER A 50 -10.56 -2.99 -2.73
CA SER A 50 -11.20 -3.14 -1.42
C SER A 50 -12.16 -4.33 -1.41
N ARG A 51 -12.24 -5.01 -0.27
CA ARG A 51 -13.23 -6.06 0.01
C ARG A 51 -14.10 -5.65 1.20
N PRO A 52 -15.18 -4.86 1.01
CA PRO A 52 -16.05 -4.41 2.10
C PRO A 52 -16.60 -5.57 2.94
N LEU A 53 -16.98 -6.68 2.29
CA LEU A 53 -17.52 -7.88 2.94
C LEU A 53 -16.46 -8.76 3.62
N GLU A 54 -15.17 -8.45 3.45
CA GLU A 54 -14.05 -9.17 4.09
C GLU A 54 -13.36 -8.25 5.11
N SER A 55 -14.14 -7.68 6.03
CA SER A 55 -13.67 -6.72 7.04
C SER A 55 -13.01 -5.46 6.45
N GLY A 56 -13.38 -5.08 5.22
CA GLY A 56 -12.82 -3.92 4.53
C GLY A 56 -11.35 -4.04 4.13
N ARG A 57 -10.80 -5.27 4.05
CA ARG A 57 -9.38 -5.47 3.72
C ARG A 57 -9.04 -5.00 2.30
N GLY A 58 -7.80 -4.56 2.11
CA GLY A 58 -7.21 -4.26 0.81
C GLY A 58 -6.53 -5.49 0.22
N VAL A 59 -6.88 -5.86 -1.01
CA VAL A 59 -6.34 -7.04 -1.69
C VAL A 59 -5.54 -6.59 -2.90
N LEU A 60 -4.29 -7.04 -2.99
CA LEU A 60 -3.54 -6.93 -4.23
C LEU A 60 -4.06 -7.99 -5.20
N VAL A 61 -4.51 -7.53 -6.36
CA VAL A 61 -5.09 -8.37 -7.41
C VAL A 61 -4.20 -8.28 -8.64
N LYS A 62 -3.94 -9.43 -9.28
CA LYS A 62 -3.26 -9.54 -10.56
C LYS A 62 -4.28 -9.64 -11.69
N ALA A 63 -4.06 -8.87 -12.75
CA ALA A 63 -4.84 -8.96 -13.99
C ALA A 63 -4.74 -10.36 -14.60
N PRO A 64 -5.83 -10.84 -15.24
CA PRO A 64 -5.76 -12.06 -16.04
C PRO A 64 -4.77 -11.90 -17.20
N GLU A 65 -4.07 -12.98 -17.56
CA GLU A 65 -3.12 -12.98 -18.67
C GLU A 65 -3.82 -13.04 -20.04
N LYS A 66 -5.04 -13.58 -20.08
CA LYS A 66 -5.86 -13.68 -21.29
C LYS A 66 -7.20 -12.97 -21.10
N PRO A 67 -7.72 -12.31 -22.15
CA PRO A 67 -9.08 -11.77 -22.11
C PRO A 67 -10.11 -12.86 -21.80
N GLY A 68 -10.95 -12.62 -20.79
CA GLY A 68 -12.01 -13.54 -20.37
C GLY A 68 -11.67 -14.44 -19.18
N ASP A 69 -10.40 -14.49 -18.76
CA ASP A 69 -10.03 -15.12 -17.49
C ASP A 69 -10.34 -14.17 -16.31
N GLU A 70 -10.54 -14.74 -15.12
CA GLU A 70 -10.78 -13.96 -13.90
C GLU A 70 -9.47 -13.40 -13.31
N PRO A 71 -9.51 -12.22 -12.67
CA PRO A 71 -8.40 -11.71 -11.87
C PRO A 71 -8.03 -12.65 -10.72
N ILE A 72 -6.75 -12.64 -10.33
CA ILE A 72 -6.21 -13.52 -9.29
C ILE A 72 -5.90 -12.69 -8.04
N ASP A 73 -6.50 -13.05 -6.91
CA ASP A 73 -6.14 -12.49 -5.61
C ASP A 73 -4.74 -12.97 -5.21
N ILE A 74 -3.82 -12.02 -4.99
CA ILE A 74 -2.45 -12.31 -4.53
C ILE A 74 -2.39 -12.30 -3.00
N THR A 75 -3.15 -11.43 -2.34
CA THR A 75 -3.10 -11.28 -0.88
C THR A 75 -3.91 -12.35 -0.15
N PRO A 76 -3.31 -13.16 0.75
CA PRO A 76 -4.04 -14.15 1.56
C PRO A 76 -5.09 -13.51 2.47
N LYS A 77 -6.06 -14.30 2.94
CA LYS A 77 -7.24 -13.81 3.66
C LYS A 77 -6.92 -13.16 5.00
N GLU A 78 -5.82 -13.55 5.62
CA GLU A 78 -5.36 -13.07 6.93
C GLU A 78 -4.68 -11.69 6.83
N PHE A 79 -4.40 -11.22 5.61
CA PHE A 79 -3.64 -10.01 5.34
C PHE A 79 -4.48 -8.95 4.63
N SER A 80 -4.12 -7.69 4.85
CA SER A 80 -4.71 -6.52 4.21
C SER A 80 -3.60 -5.58 3.79
N VAL A 81 -3.44 -5.34 2.49
CA VAL A 81 -2.41 -4.44 1.96
C VAL A 81 -2.83 -3.00 2.16
N ARG A 82 -2.36 -2.39 3.26
CA ARG A 82 -2.64 -1.00 3.64
C ARG A 82 -1.69 -0.56 4.75
N THR A 83 -1.20 0.66 4.64
CA THR A 83 -0.43 1.35 5.68
C THR A 83 -1.22 2.53 6.24
N VAL A 84 -0.88 2.95 7.45
CA VAL A 84 -1.39 4.18 8.10
C VAL A 84 -0.34 5.30 8.14
N ALA A 85 0.74 5.18 7.37
CA ALA A 85 1.73 6.24 7.24
C ALA A 85 1.04 7.58 6.91
N GLN A 86 1.43 8.64 7.63
CA GLN A 86 0.88 9.98 7.58
C GLN A 86 -0.64 10.03 7.83
N GLU A 87 -1.19 9.03 8.55
CA GLU A 87 -2.61 8.81 8.88
C GLU A 87 -3.54 8.55 7.67
N TYR A 88 -3.14 8.93 6.46
CA TYR A 88 -3.88 8.68 5.22
C TYR A 88 -3.57 7.30 4.62
N GLY A 89 -2.31 6.87 4.72
CA GLY A 89 -1.75 5.75 3.97
C GLY A 89 -1.38 6.12 2.52
N GLY A 90 -0.92 5.11 1.77
CA GLY A 90 -0.34 5.28 0.43
C GLY A 90 0.91 4.42 0.28
N GLY A 91 1.32 4.12 -0.96
CA GLY A 91 2.57 3.37 -1.20
C GLY A 91 2.68 2.03 -0.46
N ALA A 92 1.55 1.35 -0.24
CA ALA A 92 1.47 0.20 0.67
C ALA A 92 2.12 -1.08 0.13
N PHE A 93 2.55 -1.10 -1.13
CA PHE A 93 3.23 -2.25 -1.72
C PHE A 93 4.18 -1.86 -2.85
N ARG A 94 5.10 -2.76 -3.15
CA ARG A 94 5.98 -2.70 -4.32
C ARG A 94 6.19 -4.09 -4.88
N ILE A 95 6.22 -4.19 -6.21
CA ILE A 95 6.43 -5.45 -6.94
C ILE A 95 7.72 -5.34 -7.76
N VAL A 96 8.55 -6.38 -7.73
CA VAL A 96 9.69 -6.58 -8.63
C VAL A 96 9.79 -8.08 -8.95
N GLY A 97 9.77 -8.43 -10.24
CA GLY A 97 9.71 -9.81 -10.69
C GLY A 97 8.53 -10.54 -10.05
N ASP A 98 8.79 -11.67 -9.40
CA ASP A 98 7.78 -12.47 -8.69
C ASP A 98 7.71 -12.18 -7.19
N THR A 99 8.31 -11.09 -6.71
CA THR A 99 8.27 -10.70 -5.30
C THR A 99 7.40 -9.47 -5.10
N VAL A 100 6.53 -9.53 -4.10
CA VAL A 100 5.86 -8.36 -3.54
C VAL A 100 6.36 -8.11 -2.12
N ILE A 101 6.65 -6.86 -1.81
CA ILE A 101 6.78 -6.37 -0.43
C ILE A 101 5.61 -5.44 -0.15
N PHE A 102 4.91 -5.64 0.96
CA PHE A 102 3.74 -4.84 1.31
C PHE A 102 3.63 -4.58 2.81
N SER A 103 2.97 -3.47 3.17
CA SER A 103 2.60 -3.14 4.54
C SER A 103 1.28 -3.82 4.90
N ASN A 104 1.29 -4.64 5.94
CA ASN A 104 0.09 -5.30 6.44
C ASN A 104 -0.69 -4.40 7.39
N TYR A 105 -1.98 -4.20 7.16
CA TYR A 105 -2.79 -3.26 7.93
C TYR A 105 -2.85 -3.59 9.42
N LYS A 106 -2.89 -4.87 9.76
CA LYS A 106 -3.17 -5.33 11.13
C LYS A 106 -2.06 -4.96 12.12
N ASP A 107 -0.81 -5.08 11.69
CA ASP A 107 0.37 -4.91 12.53
C ASP A 107 1.33 -3.83 12.00
N GLN A 108 1.05 -3.25 10.84
CA GLN A 108 1.85 -2.24 10.15
C GLN A 108 3.25 -2.69 9.75
N ARG A 109 3.54 -4.00 9.79
CA ARG A 109 4.84 -4.57 9.41
C ARG A 109 4.95 -4.72 7.90
N LEU A 110 6.20 -4.75 7.40
CA LEU A 110 6.48 -5.14 6.03
C LEU A 110 6.52 -6.65 5.92
N TYR A 111 5.88 -7.19 4.88
CA TYR A 111 5.87 -8.60 4.54
C TYR A 111 6.36 -8.81 3.11
N LYS A 112 7.15 -9.87 2.91
CA LYS A 112 7.61 -10.36 1.61
C LYS A 112 6.80 -11.58 1.22
N GLN A 113 6.30 -11.62 -0.01
CA GLN A 113 5.55 -12.74 -0.55
C GLN A 113 5.94 -12.99 -2.02
N SER A 114 5.88 -14.25 -2.44
CA SER A 114 5.97 -14.61 -3.86
C SER A 114 4.60 -14.54 -4.54
N ILE A 115 4.56 -13.98 -5.75
CA ILE A 115 3.33 -13.84 -6.55
C ILE A 115 2.91 -15.18 -7.19
N GLN A 116 3.85 -16.11 -7.39
CA GLN A 116 3.58 -17.38 -8.09
C GLN A 116 3.05 -18.49 -7.20
N SER A 117 3.35 -18.46 -5.90
CA SER A 117 3.02 -19.56 -4.99
C SER A 117 1.80 -19.17 -4.16
N GLY A 118 0.63 -19.62 -4.60
CA GLY A 118 -0.65 -19.39 -3.92
C GLY A 118 -0.74 -19.92 -2.48
N ASP A 119 0.25 -20.71 -2.04
CA ASP A 119 0.30 -21.34 -0.72
C ASP A 119 1.47 -20.88 0.18
N SER A 120 2.33 -19.95 -0.27
CA SER A 120 3.41 -19.46 0.60
C SER A 120 2.94 -18.26 1.44
N SER A 121 2.88 -18.48 2.76
CA SER A 121 2.50 -17.43 3.72
C SER A 121 3.49 -16.25 3.65
N PRO A 122 3.01 -15.00 3.63
CA PRO A 122 3.87 -13.82 3.67
C PRO A 122 4.86 -13.87 4.85
N LEU A 123 6.13 -13.60 4.57
CA LEU A 123 7.20 -13.60 5.57
C LEU A 123 7.44 -12.18 6.07
N PRO A 124 7.42 -11.93 7.39
CA PRO A 124 7.71 -10.60 7.91
C PRO A 124 9.16 -10.21 7.65
N LEU A 125 9.39 -8.95 7.26
CA LEU A 125 10.71 -8.36 7.07
C LEU A 125 11.12 -7.42 8.21
N THR A 126 10.15 -6.92 8.98
CA THR A 126 10.40 -5.96 10.09
C THR A 126 10.01 -6.56 11.44
N PRO A 127 10.58 -6.07 12.56
CA PRO A 127 10.30 -6.59 13.90
C PRO A 127 8.81 -6.56 14.28
N ASP A 128 8.44 -7.43 15.20
CA ASP A 128 7.18 -7.30 15.92
C ASP A 128 7.39 -6.43 17.15
N TYR A 129 6.85 -5.22 17.11
CA TYR A 129 6.96 -4.27 18.22
C TYR A 129 5.90 -4.49 19.32
N GLY A 130 5.05 -5.52 19.19
CA GLY A 130 3.94 -5.80 20.10
C GLY A 130 2.71 -4.90 19.90
N ALA A 131 2.83 -3.86 19.08
CA ALA A 131 1.78 -2.94 18.68
C ALA A 131 2.14 -2.33 17.30
N PRO A 132 1.15 -1.80 16.54
CA PRO A 132 1.38 -1.13 15.25
C PRO A 132 1.95 0.29 15.42
N SER A 133 3.03 0.42 16.20
CA SER A 133 3.69 1.68 16.53
C SER A 133 4.70 2.13 15.48
N VAL A 134 5.06 1.27 14.54
CA VAL A 134 5.92 1.59 13.41
C VAL A 134 5.20 1.20 12.13
N CYS A 135 5.15 2.09 11.15
CA CYS A 135 4.55 1.81 9.84
C CYS A 135 5.46 2.23 8.70
N TYR A 136 5.21 1.64 7.53
CA TYR A 136 6.08 1.77 6.36
C TYR A 136 5.27 2.09 5.12
N ALA A 137 5.83 2.90 4.23
CA ALA A 137 5.22 3.32 2.97
C ALA A 137 6.27 3.65 1.90
N ASP A 138 5.81 3.80 0.66
CA ASP A 138 6.57 4.26 -0.50
C ASP A 138 7.89 3.51 -0.72
N GLY A 139 7.83 2.17 -0.61
CA GLY A 139 9.02 1.34 -0.71
C GLY A 139 9.55 1.16 -2.13
N VAL A 140 10.87 1.08 -2.26
CA VAL A 140 11.61 0.83 -3.51
C VAL A 140 12.68 -0.25 -3.30
N PHE A 141 12.81 -1.14 -4.28
CA PHE A 141 13.84 -2.18 -4.27
C PHE A 141 15.18 -1.62 -4.74
N ASP A 142 16.22 -1.94 -4.00
CA ASP A 142 17.61 -1.80 -4.40
C ASP A 142 18.15 -3.19 -4.74
N SER A 143 18.20 -3.51 -6.04
CA SER A 143 18.72 -4.79 -6.51
C SER A 143 20.25 -4.88 -6.42
N HIS A 144 20.96 -3.75 -6.33
CA HIS A 144 22.42 -3.74 -6.26
C HIS A 144 22.90 -4.20 -4.88
N LEU A 145 22.29 -3.65 -3.83
CA LEU A 145 22.62 -3.99 -2.43
C LEU A 145 21.65 -5.00 -1.81
N ASN A 146 20.70 -5.50 -2.60
CA ASN A 146 19.67 -6.43 -2.15
C ASN A 146 18.97 -5.94 -0.87
N ARG A 147 18.45 -4.73 -0.93
CA ARG A 147 17.72 -4.11 0.18
C ARG A 147 16.42 -3.50 -0.29
N PHE A 148 15.56 -3.21 0.67
CA PHE A 148 14.35 -2.44 0.46
C PHE A 148 14.49 -1.11 1.18
N VAL A 149 14.33 -0.02 0.45
CA VAL A 149 14.34 1.34 1.00
C VAL A 149 12.89 1.79 1.11
N THR A 150 12.50 2.37 2.24
CA THR A 150 11.11 2.71 2.54
C THR A 150 11.04 3.94 3.42
N VAL A 151 9.95 4.69 3.32
CA VAL A 151 9.59 5.65 4.38
C VAL A 151 9.13 4.84 5.59
N MET A 152 9.64 5.21 6.77
CA MET A 152 9.31 4.62 8.06
C MET A 152 8.81 5.74 8.99
N GLU A 153 7.65 5.54 9.61
CA GLU A 153 7.18 6.37 10.71
C GLU A 153 7.23 5.59 12.01
N ASP A 154 7.90 6.15 13.01
CA ASP A 154 8.09 5.53 14.31
C ASP A 154 7.39 6.34 15.40
N ARG A 155 6.40 5.71 16.05
CA ARG A 155 5.61 6.25 17.16
C ARG A 155 5.94 5.57 18.49
N ARG A 156 7.06 4.83 18.59
CA ARG A 156 7.45 4.11 19.83
C ARG A 156 7.87 5.07 20.95
N GLU A 157 8.51 6.18 20.61
CA GLU A 157 8.95 7.19 21.59
C GLU A 157 7.86 8.24 21.86
N ASP A 158 7.20 8.74 20.82
CA ASP A 158 6.08 9.70 20.93
C ASP A 158 4.94 9.29 19.98
N HIS A 159 3.76 9.03 20.54
CA HIS A 159 2.57 8.66 19.78
C HIS A 159 1.93 9.83 19.03
N LEU A 160 2.15 11.07 19.47
CA LEU A 160 1.57 12.28 18.87
C LEU A 160 2.47 12.86 17.78
N ASN A 161 3.78 12.73 17.92
CA ASN A 161 4.78 13.23 16.99
C ASN A 161 5.64 12.07 16.48
N ALA A 162 5.13 11.34 15.49
CA ALA A 162 5.86 10.26 14.86
C ALA A 162 7.17 10.80 14.24
N THR A 163 8.27 10.08 14.44
CA THR A 163 9.51 10.36 13.73
C THR A 163 9.45 9.71 12.35
N THR A 164 9.44 10.52 11.30
CA THR A 164 9.50 10.03 9.91
C THR A 164 10.95 9.96 9.45
N THR A 165 11.33 8.87 8.80
CA THR A 165 12.67 8.70 8.21
C THR A 165 12.59 7.93 6.90
N ILE A 166 13.66 7.97 6.10
CA ILE A 166 13.89 6.97 5.05
C ILE A 166 14.82 5.92 5.65
N ALA A 167 14.37 4.67 5.67
CA ALA A 167 15.11 3.55 6.23
C ALA A 167 15.34 2.45 5.18
N SER A 168 16.29 1.58 5.46
CA SER A 168 16.58 0.41 4.65
C SER A 168 16.58 -0.87 5.46
N LEU A 169 16.18 -1.97 4.82
CA LEU A 169 16.23 -3.31 5.40
C LEU A 169 16.70 -4.34 4.37
N ASN A 170 17.36 -5.39 4.84
CA ASN A 170 17.87 -6.45 3.98
C ASN A 170 16.73 -7.40 3.59
N ILE A 171 16.65 -7.82 2.32
CA ILE A 171 15.53 -8.65 1.83
C ILE A 171 15.83 -10.15 1.74
N ASN A 172 17.11 -10.55 1.94
CA ASN A 172 17.54 -11.95 1.89
C ASN A 172 17.84 -12.54 3.28
N GLU A 173 17.86 -11.73 4.33
CA GLU A 173 18.13 -12.25 5.67
C GLU A 173 16.87 -12.89 6.23
N HIS A 174 17.01 -14.14 6.69
CA HIS A 174 15.94 -14.84 7.42
C HIS A 174 15.79 -14.34 8.87
N ASN A 175 16.74 -13.52 9.33
CA ASN A 175 16.71 -12.91 10.65
C ASN A 175 16.14 -11.50 10.52
N ILE A 176 15.04 -11.26 11.23
CA ILE A 176 14.41 -9.95 11.29
C ILE A 176 15.32 -9.01 12.09
N GLN A 177 15.63 -7.85 11.51
CA GLN A 177 16.47 -6.81 12.11
C GLN A 177 15.74 -5.46 12.14
N GLU A 178 16.19 -4.56 13.00
CA GLU A 178 15.74 -3.16 12.95
C GLU A 178 16.15 -2.52 11.62
N PRO A 179 15.25 -1.76 10.96
CA PRO A 179 15.61 -0.98 9.78
C PRO A 179 16.75 0.00 10.07
N ARG A 180 17.72 0.08 9.16
CA ARG A 180 18.80 1.07 9.20
C ARG A 180 18.31 2.40 8.65
N VAL A 181 18.25 3.43 9.49
CA VAL A 181 17.94 4.81 9.06
C VAL A 181 19.01 5.30 8.07
N LEU A 182 18.56 5.82 6.93
CA LEU A 182 19.38 6.42 5.88
C LEU A 182 19.26 7.95 5.86
N VAL A 183 18.04 8.48 6.05
CA VAL A 183 17.75 9.92 6.04
C VAL A 183 16.83 10.25 7.21
N SER A 184 17.16 11.31 7.95
CA SER A 184 16.39 11.85 9.07
C SER A 184 16.67 13.34 9.25
N GLY A 185 15.88 14.01 10.10
CA GLY A 185 16.09 15.40 10.52
C GLY A 185 15.03 16.40 10.07
N ASN A 186 14.15 16.03 9.14
CA ASN A 186 12.96 16.78 8.72
C ASN A 186 11.70 16.06 9.22
N ASP A 187 10.54 16.71 9.17
CA ASP A 187 9.30 16.16 9.75
C ASP A 187 8.69 15.06 8.87
N PHE A 188 8.76 15.22 7.55
CA PHE A 188 8.11 14.30 6.60
C PHE A 188 8.98 13.99 5.38
N TYR A 189 8.83 12.75 4.89
CA TYR A 189 9.52 12.21 3.74
C TYR A 189 8.54 11.44 2.86
N ALA A 190 8.73 11.47 1.54
CA ALA A 190 7.95 10.71 0.58
C ALA A 190 8.75 10.33 -0.66
N PHE A 191 8.26 9.31 -1.36
CA PHE A 191 8.68 8.93 -2.71
C PHE A 191 10.21 8.74 -2.91
N PRO A 192 10.90 7.93 -2.08
CA PRO A 192 12.28 7.56 -2.38
C PRO A 192 12.35 6.86 -3.74
N CYS A 193 13.27 7.32 -4.59
CA CYS A 193 13.49 6.80 -5.93
C CYS A 193 14.99 6.56 -6.13
N LEU A 194 15.35 5.31 -6.41
CA LEU A 194 16.72 4.93 -6.69
C LEU A 194 17.04 5.14 -8.17
N ASP A 195 18.26 5.57 -8.46
CA ASP A 195 18.73 5.58 -9.83
C ASP A 195 19.01 4.14 -10.34
N PRO A 196 19.04 3.90 -11.66
CA PRO A 196 19.19 2.54 -12.20
C PRO A 196 20.48 1.82 -11.78
N LYS A 197 21.47 2.56 -11.29
CA LYS A 197 22.74 2.01 -10.82
C LYS A 197 22.76 1.74 -9.30
N GLY A 198 21.78 2.25 -8.55
CA GLY A 198 21.78 2.19 -7.09
C GLY A 198 22.83 3.08 -6.44
N GLU A 199 23.38 4.06 -7.16
CA GLU A 199 24.43 4.97 -6.68
C GLU A 199 23.82 6.21 -6.00
N ARG A 200 22.58 6.55 -6.36
CA ARG A 200 21.89 7.75 -5.88
C ARG A 200 20.44 7.46 -5.54
N MET A 201 19.92 8.26 -4.63
CA MET A 201 18.50 8.27 -4.28
C MET A 201 17.98 9.71 -4.32
N ALA A 202 16.83 9.92 -4.94
CA ALA A 202 16.07 11.14 -4.81
C ALA A 202 14.85 10.92 -3.90
N TRP A 203 14.40 11.95 -3.19
CA TRP A 203 13.18 11.92 -2.37
C TRP A 203 12.57 13.30 -2.25
N ILE A 204 11.31 13.36 -1.82
CA ILE A 204 10.64 14.60 -1.42
C ILE A 204 10.64 14.69 0.10
N GLU A 205 10.92 15.88 0.64
CA GLU A 205 10.73 16.19 2.05
C GLU A 205 10.05 17.54 2.25
N TRP A 206 9.37 17.68 3.39
CA TRP A 206 8.77 18.92 3.84
C TRP A 206 8.71 18.93 5.37
N GLY A 207 8.48 20.11 5.92
CA GLY A 207 8.47 20.33 7.36
C GLY A 207 7.47 21.39 7.78
N HIS A 208 7.08 21.32 9.05
CA HIS A 208 6.18 22.25 9.68
C HIS A 208 6.71 23.69 9.58
N PRO A 209 5.81 24.69 9.40
CA PRO A 209 4.35 24.56 9.40
C PRO A 209 3.74 24.23 8.03
N ASN A 210 4.54 23.89 7.02
CA ASN A 210 4.05 23.74 5.65
C ASN A 210 3.47 22.35 5.39
N MET A 211 2.39 22.27 4.62
CA MET A 211 1.93 21.03 4.00
C MET A 211 2.68 20.81 2.66
N PRO A 212 2.69 19.59 2.09
CA PRO A 212 3.50 19.30 0.90
C PRO A 212 3.08 20.12 -0.33
N TRP A 213 1.84 20.63 -0.38
CA TRP A 213 1.37 21.52 -1.44
C TRP A 213 1.76 23.00 -1.24
N ASP A 214 2.18 23.38 -0.03
CA ASP A 214 2.64 24.75 0.27
C ASP A 214 4.13 24.89 -0.02
N LYS A 215 4.95 23.96 0.51
CA LYS A 215 6.38 23.90 0.28
C LYS A 215 6.88 22.47 0.41
N SER A 216 7.53 21.98 -0.64
CA SER A 216 8.24 20.70 -0.67
C SER A 216 9.58 20.86 -1.36
N GLU A 217 10.59 20.10 -0.94
CA GLU A 217 11.93 20.12 -1.53
C GLU A 217 12.26 18.76 -2.14
N LEU A 218 12.82 18.77 -3.35
CA LEU A 218 13.40 17.57 -3.97
C LEU A 218 14.88 17.50 -3.57
N TRP A 219 15.25 16.41 -2.92
CA TRP A 219 16.61 16.15 -2.50
C TRP A 219 17.21 14.99 -3.27
N VAL A 220 18.54 14.98 -3.37
CA VAL A 220 19.32 13.89 -3.96
C VAL A 220 20.49 13.58 -3.04
N GLY A 221 20.60 12.31 -2.65
CA GLY A 221 21.68 11.75 -1.86
C GLY A 221 22.47 10.72 -2.67
N TYR A 222 23.69 10.47 -2.23
CA TYR A 222 24.63 9.53 -2.84
C TYR A 222 24.91 8.42 -1.83
N PHE A 223 24.86 7.17 -2.28
CA PHE A 223 25.25 6.05 -1.43
C PHE A 223 26.77 6.01 -1.29
N SER A 224 27.23 5.69 -0.09
CA SER A 224 28.65 5.42 0.16
C SER A 224 29.01 4.04 -0.37
N GLU A 225 30.30 3.71 -0.43
CA GLU A 225 30.75 2.34 -0.77
C GLU A 225 30.15 1.27 0.18
N ASN A 226 29.74 1.65 1.38
CA ASN A 226 29.14 0.76 2.38
C ASN A 226 27.60 0.74 2.34
N GLY A 227 26.99 1.37 1.32
CA GLY A 227 25.56 1.66 1.28
C GLY A 227 25.23 2.79 2.23
#